data_AF-A0A536M7W5-F1
#
_entry.id   AF-A0A536M7W5-F1
#
_cell.length_a   1.000
_cell.length_b   1.000
_cell.length_c   1.000
_cell.angle_alpha   90.00
_cell.angle_beta   90.00
_cell.angle_gamma   90.00
#
_symmetry.space_group_name_H-M   'P 1'
#
loop_
_entity.id
_entity.type
_entity.pdbx_description
1 polymer ?
#
loop_
_entity_poly.entity_id
_entity_poly.type
_entity_poly.pdbx_seq_one_letter_code
_entity_poly.pdbx_strand_id
1 'polypeptide(L)'
;MKVAFIGTRGVPASYSGFETCVENVGRRMVERGHEVTVFCRGSHYKERRAEYLGMRLEYLPAVRQKHLETLTHTAFSATRLPGGTAIVCMGVGNAPVVRALELRRRRTVFNVDGADWRRDKWGRLARWYLRTGEKLA
;
A
#
# COMPACT_ATOMS: atom_id res chain seq x y z
N MET A 1 -11.30 2.47 -15.07
CA MET A 1 -11.64 2.35 -13.63
C MET A 1 -10.60 3.09 -12.81
N LYS A 2 -10.93 3.54 -11.60
CA LYS A 2 -9.98 4.18 -10.66
C LYS A 2 -9.40 3.13 -9.71
N VAL A 3 -8.08 3.01 -9.67
CA VAL A 3 -7.35 2.06 -8.82
C VAL A 3 -6.30 2.79 -7.98
N ALA A 4 -6.22 2.47 -6.70
CA ALA A 4 -5.23 3.03 -5.78
C ALA A 4 -4.37 1.94 -5.15
N PHE A 5 -3.05 2.08 -5.26
CA PHE A 5 -2.08 1.27 -4.52
C PHE A 5 -1.72 1.94 -3.19
N ILE A 6 -1.86 1.21 -2.09
CA ILE A 6 -1.54 1.64 -0.72
C ILE A 6 -0.71 0.58 0.01
N GLY A 7 -0.07 0.94 1.12
CA GLY A 7 0.75 0.00 1.91
C GLY A 7 2.17 -0.22 1.37
N THR A 8 2.50 0.33 0.21
CA THR A 8 3.84 0.35 -0.40
C THR A 8 4.66 1.56 0.06
N ARG A 9 5.96 1.61 -0.25
CA ARG A 9 6.75 2.85 -0.18
C ARG A 9 6.49 3.78 -1.37
N GLY A 10 6.10 3.24 -2.52
CA GLY A 10 5.79 4.01 -3.72
C GLY A 10 6.48 3.45 -4.96
N VAL A 11 6.51 4.25 -6.03
CA VAL A 11 7.28 4.00 -7.25
C VAL A 11 8.03 5.28 -7.65
N PRO A 12 9.19 5.22 -8.34
CA PRO A 12 9.88 4.03 -8.85
C PRO A 12 10.30 3.03 -7.77
N ALA A 13 10.32 1.74 -8.12
CA ALA A 13 10.70 0.68 -7.21
C ALA A 13 12.20 0.74 -6.87
N SER A 14 12.52 0.82 -5.58
CA SER A 14 13.91 0.99 -5.12
C SER A 14 14.25 0.18 -3.87
N TYR A 15 13.31 -0.62 -3.35
CA TYR A 15 13.47 -1.23 -2.04
C TYR A 15 13.04 -2.69 -1.92
N SER A 16 11.79 -3.04 -2.26
CA SER A 16 11.27 -4.40 -2.04
C SER A 16 10.38 -4.91 -3.17
N GLY A 17 10.04 -6.21 -3.10
CA GLY A 17 9.14 -6.86 -4.04
C GLY A 17 7.75 -6.23 -4.11
N PHE A 18 7.28 -5.58 -3.05
CA PHE A 18 6.02 -4.84 -3.10
C PHE A 18 6.09 -3.67 -4.08
N GLU A 19 7.15 -2.86 -4.04
CA GLU A 19 7.30 -1.74 -4.97
C GLU A 19 7.46 -2.24 -6.41
N THR A 20 8.24 -3.31 -6.62
CA THR A 20 8.40 -3.94 -7.94
C THR A 20 7.07 -4.48 -8.48
N CYS A 21 6.24 -5.07 -7.62
CA CYS A 21 4.90 -5.53 -7.98
C CYS A 21 3.99 -4.35 -8.35
N VAL A 22 3.95 -3.29 -7.54
CA VAL A 22 3.17 -2.08 -7.82
C VAL A 22 3.58 -1.45 -9.15
N GLU A 23 4.88 -1.33 -9.41
CA GLU A 23 5.39 -0.77 -10.66
C GLU A 23 4.95 -1.59 -11.89
N ASN A 24 5.10 -2.91 -11.81
CA ASN A 24 4.75 -3.81 -12.90
C ASN A 24 3.24 -3.92 -13.14
N VAL A 25 2.46 -4.10 -12.08
CA VAL A 25 1.01 -4.25 -12.17
C VAL A 25 0.36 -2.91 -12.50
N GLY A 26 0.80 -1.83 -11.84
CA GLY A 26 0.30 -0.49 -12.06
C GLY A 26 0.50 -0.01 -13.49
N ARG A 27 1.70 -0.19 -14.07
CA ARG A 27 1.95 0.10 -15.49
C ARG A 27 0.99 -0.66 -16.41
N ARG A 28 0.81 -1.97 -16.19
CA ARG A 28 -0.10 -2.80 -17.01
C ARG A 28 -1.57 -2.41 -16.85
N MET A 29 -1.96 -1.92 -15.68
CA MET A 29 -3.32 -1.39 -15.47
C MET A 29 -3.53 -0.08 -16.23
N VAL A 30 -2.54 0.82 -16.23
CA VAL A 30 -2.54 2.04 -17.03
C VAL A 30 -2.63 1.70 -18.52
N GLU A 31 -1.80 0.77 -19.01
CA GLU A 31 -1.81 0.30 -20.41
C GLU A 31 -3.19 -0.27 -20.83
N ARG A 32 -4.01 -0.72 -19.87
CA ARG A 32 -5.39 -1.19 -20.08
C ARG A 32 -6.45 -0.09 -19.91
N GLY A 33 -6.04 1.17 -19.80
CA GLY A 33 -6.94 2.33 -19.68
C GLY A 33 -7.51 2.55 -18.27
N HIS A 34 -6.82 2.10 -17.23
CA HIS A 34 -7.22 2.41 -15.84
C HIS A 34 -6.51 3.67 -15.32
N GLU A 35 -7.22 4.46 -14.54
CA GLU A 35 -6.63 5.58 -13.78
C GLU A 35 -5.99 5.01 -12.52
N VAL A 36 -4.65 5.01 -12.47
CA VAL A 36 -3.89 4.42 -11.36
C VAL A 36 -3.28 5.53 -10.51
N THR A 37 -3.51 5.47 -9.20
CA THR A 37 -2.83 6.31 -8.20
C THR A 37 -1.97 5.44 -7.30
N VAL A 38 -0.72 5.83 -7.06
CA VAL A 38 0.19 5.18 -6.11
C VAL A 38 0.45 6.14 -4.96
N PHE A 39 0.04 5.74 -3.76
CA PHE A 39 0.36 6.51 -2.56
C PHE A 39 1.79 6.20 -2.13
N CYS A 40 2.64 7.22 -2.21
CA CYS A 40 4.06 7.15 -1.96
C CYS A 40 4.39 7.73 -0.57
N ARG A 41 5.36 7.15 0.10
CA ARG A 41 5.92 7.69 1.35
C ARG A 41 6.96 8.74 0.96
N GLY A 42 6.60 10.01 1.11
CA GLY A 42 7.42 11.12 0.63
C GLY A 42 8.82 11.24 1.24
N SER A 43 9.09 10.55 2.36
CA SER A 43 10.41 10.49 3.00
C SER A 43 11.43 9.59 2.30
N HIS A 44 10.98 8.70 1.40
CA HIS A 44 11.85 7.76 0.67
C HIS A 44 12.28 8.29 -0.71
N TYR A 45 11.75 9.43 -1.15
CA TYR A 45 12.02 10.02 -2.46
C TYR A 45 12.62 11.42 -2.33
N LYS A 46 13.79 11.63 -2.95
CA LYS A 46 14.43 12.94 -3.07
C LYS A 46 13.67 13.85 -4.03
N GLU A 47 13.25 13.28 -5.17
CA GLU A 47 12.44 13.94 -6.19
C GLU A 47 11.01 13.39 -6.12
N ARG A 48 10.01 14.27 -6.04
CA ARG A 48 8.60 13.90 -5.96
C ARG A 48 7.89 14.19 -7.28
N ARG A 49 8.00 13.26 -8.20
CA ARG A 49 7.36 13.34 -9.53
C ARG A 49 5.85 13.21 -9.40
N ALA A 50 5.10 14.00 -10.14
CA ALA A 50 3.63 13.90 -10.15
C ALA A 50 3.12 12.61 -10.81
N GLU A 51 3.89 12.06 -11.75
CA GLU A 51 3.53 10.89 -12.52
C GLU A 51 4.76 9.99 -12.77
N TYR A 52 4.53 8.69 -12.88
CA TYR A 52 5.53 7.71 -13.28
C TYR A 52 4.87 6.54 -14.03
N LEU A 53 5.34 6.26 -15.25
CA LEU A 53 4.79 5.20 -16.12
C LEU A 53 3.25 5.31 -16.28
N GLY A 54 2.73 6.53 -16.40
CA GLY A 54 1.30 6.81 -16.50
C GLY A 54 0.50 6.66 -15.19
N MET A 55 1.16 6.34 -14.07
CA MET A 55 0.54 6.31 -12.75
C MET A 55 0.71 7.66 -12.06
N ARG A 56 -0.39 8.19 -11.50
CA ARG A 56 -0.36 9.39 -10.66
C ARG A 56 0.26 9.07 -9.30
N LEU A 57 1.19 9.90 -8.84
CA LEU A 57 1.87 9.71 -7.56
C LEU A 57 1.36 10.72 -6.53
N GLU A 58 0.85 10.22 -5.40
CA GLU A 58 0.49 11.04 -4.25
C GLU A 58 1.44 10.80 -3.09
N TYR A 59 2.20 11.82 -2.70
CA TYR A 59 3.13 11.71 -1.59
C TYR A 59 2.47 12.17 -0.29
N LEU A 60 2.40 11.26 0.67
CA LEU A 60 1.84 11.51 1.99
C LEU A 60 2.88 11.30 3.09
N PRO A 61 2.73 11.99 4.24
CA PRO A 61 3.58 11.77 5.40
C PRO A 61 3.32 10.40 6.03
N ALA A 62 4.28 9.94 6.81
CA ALA A 62 4.21 8.72 7.61
C ALA A 62 4.96 8.96 8.92
N VAL A 63 4.47 8.41 10.03
CA VAL A 63 5.20 8.48 11.31
C VAL A 63 6.43 7.60 11.20
N ARG A 64 7.64 8.17 11.29
CA ARG A 64 8.91 7.46 11.11
C ARG A 64 9.25 6.60 12.33
N GLN A 65 8.49 5.53 12.52
CA GLN A 65 8.79 4.46 13.47
C GLN A 65 8.62 3.11 12.79
N LYS A 66 9.53 2.17 13.11
CA LYS A 66 9.65 0.86 12.46
C LYS A 66 8.32 0.11 12.30
N HIS A 67 7.42 0.22 13.28
CA HIS A 67 6.16 -0.50 13.32
C HIS A 67 4.94 0.33 12.92
N LEU A 68 5.03 1.67 12.94
CA LEU A 68 3.89 2.57 12.68
C LEU A 68 3.94 3.23 11.31
N GLU A 69 5.10 3.26 10.65
CA GLU A 69 5.26 3.98 9.38
C GLU A 69 4.26 3.50 8.32
N THR A 70 4.18 2.18 8.11
CA THR A 70 3.25 1.60 7.13
C THR A 70 1.80 1.86 7.50
N LEU A 71 1.42 1.65 8.76
CA LEU A 71 0.03 1.77 9.20
C LEU A 71 -0.46 3.23 9.12
N THR A 72 0.35 4.18 9.57
CA THR A 72 0.00 5.60 9.56
C THR A 72 -0.07 6.16 8.15
N HIS A 73 0.87 5.78 7.28
CA HIS A 73 0.82 6.16 5.87
C HIS A 73 -0.44 5.63 5.17
N THR A 74 -0.79 4.36 5.40
CA THR A 74 -1.99 3.76 4.85
C THR A 74 -3.26 4.42 5.38
N ALA A 75 -3.30 4.80 6.66
CA ALA A 75 -4.40 5.55 7.24
C ALA A 75 -4.56 6.95 6.60
N PHE A 76 -3.47 7.68 6.34
CA PHE A 76 -3.53 8.94 5.60
C PHE A 76 -3.94 8.73 4.14
N SER A 77 -3.45 7.67 3.49
CA SER A 77 -3.83 7.35 2.12
C SER A 77 -5.34 7.09 2.01
N ALA A 78 -5.91 6.40 3.00
CA ALA A 78 -7.34 6.10 3.06
C ALA A 78 -8.24 7.35 3.06
N THR A 79 -7.78 8.48 3.60
CA THR A 79 -8.56 9.74 3.63
C THR A 79 -8.52 10.50 2.30
N ARG A 80 -7.57 10.18 1.42
CA ARG A 80 -7.40 10.82 0.11
C ARG A 80 -8.02 10.02 -1.05
N LEU A 81 -8.65 8.88 -0.77
CA LEU A 81 -9.23 8.02 -1.79
C LEU A 81 -10.48 8.63 -2.44
N PRO A 82 -10.49 8.90 -3.75
CA PRO A 82 -11.69 9.36 -4.45
C PRO A 82 -12.83 8.34 -4.37
N GLY A 83 -14.07 8.81 -4.53
CA GLY A 83 -15.25 7.94 -4.67
C GLY A 83 -15.08 6.90 -5.80
N GLY A 84 -15.59 5.68 -5.60
CA GLY A 84 -15.53 4.61 -6.62
C GLY A 84 -14.16 3.98 -6.86
N THR A 85 -13.13 4.37 -6.11
CA THR A 85 -11.76 3.82 -6.25
C THR A 85 -11.67 2.41 -5.69
N ALA A 86 -11.16 1.48 -6.50
CA ALA A 86 -10.75 0.15 -6.06
C ALA A 86 -9.34 0.22 -5.45
N ILE A 87 -9.10 -0.53 -4.38
CA ILE A 87 -7.91 -0.38 -3.54
C ILE A 87 -7.09 -1.67 -3.61
N VAL A 88 -5.82 -1.56 -3.95
CA VAL A 88 -4.85 -2.66 -3.86
C VAL A 88 -3.92 -2.35 -2.70
N CYS A 89 -4.04 -3.13 -1.62
CA CYS A 89 -3.24 -2.96 -0.42
C CYS A 89 -2.11 -3.96 -0.35
N MET A 90 -0.89 -3.48 -0.11
CA MET A 90 0.30 -4.30 0.01
C MET A 90 0.61 -4.59 1.48
N GLY A 91 0.78 -5.86 1.83
CA GLY A 91 1.32 -6.31 3.13
C GLY A 91 0.31 -6.31 4.29
N VAL A 92 0.27 -7.45 5.01
CA VAL A 92 -0.77 -7.77 6.03
C VAL A 92 -0.79 -6.82 7.22
N GLY A 93 0.29 -6.06 7.44
CA GLY A 93 0.33 -5.03 8.47
C GLY A 93 -0.69 -3.90 8.29
N ASN A 94 -1.35 -3.81 7.14
CA ASN A 94 -2.39 -2.82 6.85
C ASN A 94 -3.82 -3.33 7.09
N ALA A 95 -4.00 -4.58 7.53
CA ALA A 95 -5.31 -5.21 7.64
C ALA A 95 -6.36 -4.40 8.43
N PRO A 96 -6.04 -3.72 9.56
CA PRO A 96 -7.03 -2.91 10.26
C PRO A 96 -7.57 -1.74 9.42
N VAL A 97 -6.72 -1.08 8.63
CA VAL A 97 -7.14 0.05 7.78
C VAL A 97 -7.96 -0.46 6.61
N VAL A 98 -7.58 -1.59 6.01
CA VAL A 98 -8.34 -2.20 4.92
C VAL A 98 -9.71 -2.65 5.38
N ARG A 99 -9.81 -3.29 6.56
CA ARG A 99 -11.11 -3.67 7.12
C ARG A 99 -12.01 -2.45 7.36
N ALA A 100 -11.45 -1.34 7.82
CA ALA A 100 -12.19 -0.08 7.96
C ALA A 100 -12.64 0.51 6.61
N LEU A 101 -11.90 0.28 5.52
CA LEU A 101 -12.29 0.66 4.16
C LEU A 101 -13.41 -0.23 3.60
N GLU A 102 -13.35 -1.54 3.88
CA GLU A 102 -14.38 -2.52 3.51
C GLU A 102 -15.71 -2.22 4.20
N LEU A 103 -15.69 -1.88 5.49
CA LEU A 103 -16.88 -1.44 6.23
C LEU A 103 -17.52 -0.18 5.63
N ARG A 104 -16.73 0.63 4.91
CA ARG A 104 -17.20 1.78 4.11
C ARG A 104 -17.56 1.41 2.67
N ARG A 105 -17.77 0.11 2.39
CA ARG A 105 -18.14 -0.46 1.08
C ARG A 105 -17.13 -0.16 -0.04
N ARG A 106 -15.85 0.03 0.30
CA ARG A 106 -14.78 0.14 -0.70
C ARG A 106 -14.38 -1.24 -1.20
N ARG A 107 -14.13 -1.37 -2.50
CA ARG A 107 -13.59 -2.61 -3.09
C ARG A 107 -12.10 -2.69 -2.82
N THR A 108 -11.67 -3.71 -2.13
CA THR A 108 -10.28 -3.92 -1.68
C THR A 108 -9.75 -5.25 -2.19
N VAL A 109 -8.48 -5.26 -2.58
CA VAL A 109 -7.70 -6.46 -2.90
C VAL A 109 -6.44 -6.40 -2.07
N PHE A 110 -6.13 -7.51 -1.40
CA PHE A 110 -4.99 -7.61 -0.50
C PHE A 110 -3.88 -8.43 -1.16
N ASN A 111 -2.67 -7.88 -1.26
CA ASN A 111 -1.49 -8.61 -1.68
C ASN A 111 -0.67 -9.03 -0.45
N VAL A 112 -0.72 -10.33 -0.16
CA VAL A 112 0.04 -11.02 0.88
C VAL A 112 1.22 -11.72 0.20
N ASP A 113 2.32 -10.99 -0.05
CA ASP A 113 3.55 -11.47 -0.71
C ASP A 113 4.22 -12.66 0.00
N GLY A 114 3.78 -13.01 1.22
CA GLY A 114 4.11 -14.26 1.90
C GLY A 114 3.75 -14.25 3.39
N ALA A 115 4.13 -15.32 4.11
CA ALA A 115 3.92 -15.46 5.54
C ALA A 115 4.86 -14.53 6.34
N ASP A 116 4.55 -13.23 6.36
CA ASP A 116 5.38 -12.20 6.98
C ASP A 116 5.66 -12.47 8.47
N TRP A 117 4.72 -13.11 9.18
CA TRP A 117 4.88 -13.50 10.58
C TRP A 117 5.92 -14.60 10.80
N ARG A 118 6.31 -15.36 9.77
CA ARG A 118 7.38 -16.38 9.84
C ARG A 118 8.78 -15.80 9.68
N ARG A 119 8.93 -14.52 9.31
CA ARG A 119 10.25 -13.90 9.12
C ARG A 119 10.91 -13.59 10.46
N ASP A 120 12.20 -13.91 10.60
CA ASP A 120 12.96 -13.79 11.85
C ASP A 120 13.12 -12.35 12.36
N LYS A 121 12.95 -11.36 11.48
CA LYS A 121 13.07 -9.92 11.80
C LYS A 121 12.00 -9.39 12.77
N TRP A 122 10.96 -10.16 13.07
CA TRP A 122 9.81 -9.74 13.87
C TRP A 122 9.83 -10.33 15.28
N GLY A 123 9.69 -9.49 16.31
CA GLY A 123 9.50 -9.94 17.69
C GLY A 123 8.14 -10.62 17.91
N ARG A 124 7.92 -11.22 19.09
CA ARG A 124 6.72 -12.01 19.42
C ARG A 124 5.40 -11.24 19.16
N LEU A 125 5.32 -10.00 19.61
CA LEU A 125 4.12 -9.15 19.43
C LEU A 125 3.86 -8.82 17.95
N ALA A 126 4.91 -8.47 17.20
CA ALA A 126 4.78 -8.18 15.77
C ALA A 126 4.35 -9.42 14.97
N ARG A 127 4.87 -10.60 15.29
CA ARG A 127 4.43 -11.86 14.66
C ARG A 127 2.97 -12.18 14.96
N TRP A 128 2.53 -12.01 16.21
CA TRP A 128 1.13 -12.19 16.58
C TRP A 128 0.21 -11.25 15.79
N TYR A 129 0.57 -9.96 15.70
CA TYR A 129 -0.16 -8.96 14.93
C TYR A 129 -0.23 -9.29 13.43
N LEU A 130 0.89 -9.69 12.82
CA LEU A 130 0.92 -10.06 11.40
C LEU A 130 0.08 -11.32 11.13
N ARG A 131 0.09 -12.29 12.06
CA ARG A 131 -0.72 -13.51 11.95
C ARG A 131 -2.22 -13.26 12.11
N THR A 132 -2.61 -12.32 12.99
CA THR A 132 -4.03 -11.91 13.08
C THR A 132 -4.45 -11.08 11.87
N GLY A 133 -3.57 -10.22 11.38
CA GLY A 133 -3.77 -9.47 10.13
C GLY A 133 -3.99 -10.38 8.92
N GLU A 134 -3.25 -11.49 8.80
CA GLU A 134 -3.43 -12.49 7.74
C GLU A 134 -4.83 -13.13 7.76
N LYS A 135 -5.47 -13.30 8.92
CA LYS A 135 -6.85 -13.79 9.02
C LYS A 135 -7.90 -12.75 8.61
N LEU A 136 -7.50 -11.48 8.58
CA LEU A 136 -8.36 -10.36 8.26
C LEU A 136 -8.20 -9.89 6.80
N ALA A 137 -7.10 -10.27 6.16
CA ALA A 137 -6.87 -10.10 4.72
C ALA A 137 -7.59 -11.21 3.94
#